data_AF-A0A1C7GTF8-F1
#
_entry.id   AF-A0A1C7GTF8-F1
#
_cell.length_a   1.000
_cell.length_b   1.000
_cell.length_c   1.000
_cell.angle_alpha   90.00
_cell.angle_beta   90.00
_cell.angle_gamma   90.00
#
_symmetry.space_group_name_H-M   'P 1'
#
loop_
_entity.id
_entity.type
_entity.pdbx_description
1 polymer ?
#
loop_
_entity_poly.entity_id
_entity_poly.type
_entity_poly.pdbx_seq_one_letter_code
_entity_poly.pdbx_strand_id
1 'polypeptide(L)'
;MGEAKKSLHCCGILLRRELGSPKMWLIGIMMAVFSFYNYAPLCTIADFYKVPVTPWAFPFFLSFPIMQVVNNGLCLLLFSDVGETDGYGELMIARSGRRAYMAGQLLCVAAMAFLYGLALWALSILFALPKIGWDADWGVLLHTLAESRRQVQAQTGVSLSIIVSPEVLAIFTPIEAALVCFACIWLPAAFTGTLICFFRVFVSRPAGIFAAGALTALALFANSLGIFTFGRWLQFLSPLSWSGLLGIDWYHSGFAPGPGYVFTVWIGGIAAMSLAAAWKFGRRDLE
;
A
#
# COMPACT_ATOMS: atom_id res chain seq x y z
N MET A 1 13.54 -1.25 29.39
CA MET A 1 13.76 0.02 28.65
C MET A 1 15.01 0.02 27.76
N GLY A 2 16.11 -0.65 28.13
CA GLY A 2 17.34 -0.66 27.31
C GLY A 2 17.18 -1.28 25.91
N GLU A 3 16.45 -2.40 25.78
CA GLU A 3 16.28 -3.07 24.48
C GLU A 3 15.40 -2.30 23.49
N ALA A 4 14.32 -1.66 23.96
CA ALA A 4 13.46 -0.83 23.12
C ALA A 4 14.20 0.41 22.58
N LYS A 5 15.06 1.02 23.39
CA LYS A 5 15.90 2.14 22.95
C LYS A 5 16.92 1.69 21.89
N LYS A 6 17.49 0.50 22.06
CA LYS A 6 18.40 -0.11 21.08
C LYS A 6 17.69 -0.42 19.76
N SER A 7 16.49 -1.02 19.80
CA SER A 7 15.72 -1.33 18.59
C SER A 7 15.30 -0.08 17.83
N LEU A 8 14.88 0.98 18.53
CA LEU A 8 14.59 2.29 17.92
C LEU A 8 15.82 2.91 17.26
N HIS A 9 16.98 2.82 17.91
CA HIS A 9 18.22 3.32 17.33
C HIS A 9 18.63 2.52 16.08
N CYS A 10 18.53 1.19 16.12
CA CYS A 10 18.74 0.34 14.95
C CYS A 10 17.76 0.68 13.82
N CYS A 11 16.47 0.85 14.13
CA CYS A 11 15.45 1.29 13.18
C CYS A 11 15.84 2.61 12.50
N GLY A 12 16.27 3.61 13.27
CA GLY A 12 16.66 4.92 12.71
C GLY A 12 17.85 4.84 11.74
N ILE A 13 18.84 3.99 12.04
CA ILE A 13 19.99 3.78 11.14
C ILE A 13 19.54 3.05 9.87
N LEU A 14 18.78 1.96 10.00
CA LEU A 14 18.24 1.21 8.87
C LEU A 14 17.37 2.10 7.98
N LEU A 15 16.51 2.92 8.57
CA LEU A 15 15.63 3.83 7.84
C LEU A 15 16.41 4.83 6.99
N ARG A 16 17.42 5.49 7.58
CA ARG A 16 18.28 6.43 6.84
C ARG A 16 19.01 5.76 5.69
N ARG A 17 19.46 4.52 5.90
CA ARG A 17 20.15 3.73 4.89
C ARG A 17 19.21 3.39 3.72
N GLU A 18 18.02 2.87 4.01
CA GLU A 18 17.04 2.50 2.98
C GLU A 18 16.58 3.72 2.17
N LEU A 19 16.34 4.86 2.84
CA LEU A 19 15.99 6.13 2.19
C LEU A 19 17.11 6.69 1.30
N GLY A 20 18.38 6.45 1.66
CA GLY A 20 19.54 6.87 0.87
C GLY A 20 19.90 5.93 -0.28
N SER A 21 19.18 4.81 -0.44
CA SER A 21 19.46 3.84 -1.50
C SER A 21 19.11 4.41 -2.88
N PRO A 22 19.87 4.08 -3.95
CA PRO A 22 19.54 4.50 -5.32
C PRO A 22 18.18 3.93 -5.78
N LYS A 23 17.77 2.79 -5.21
CA LYS A 23 16.45 2.18 -5.42
C LYS A 23 15.31 3.11 -5.00
N MET A 24 15.50 3.91 -3.95
CA MET A 24 14.47 4.85 -3.48
C MET A 24 14.12 5.90 -4.53
N TRP A 25 15.11 6.35 -5.32
CA TRP A 25 14.88 7.25 -6.44
C TRP A 25 14.03 6.62 -7.52
N LEU A 26 14.32 5.37 -7.90
CA LEU A 26 13.52 4.62 -8.86
C LEU A 26 12.07 4.49 -8.38
N ILE A 27 11.87 4.09 -7.13
CA ILE A 27 10.53 3.96 -6.53
C ILE A 27 9.81 5.30 -6.55
N GLY A 28 10.46 6.38 -6.12
CA GLY A 28 9.89 7.73 -6.12
C GLY A 28 9.49 8.22 -7.52
N ILE A 29 10.34 7.98 -8.53
CA ILE A 29 10.04 8.31 -9.93
C ILE A 29 8.84 7.51 -10.42
N MET A 30 8.80 6.20 -10.19
CA MET A 30 7.67 5.37 -10.61
C MET A 30 6.37 5.79 -9.91
N MET A 31 6.41 6.05 -8.60
CA MET A 31 5.26 6.57 -7.85
C MET A 31 4.76 7.89 -8.45
N ALA A 32 5.66 8.80 -8.80
CA ALA A 32 5.30 10.08 -9.42
C ALA A 32 4.67 9.89 -10.81
N VAL A 33 5.26 9.04 -11.66
CA VAL A 33 4.74 8.75 -13.01
C VAL A 33 3.34 8.15 -12.94
N PHE A 34 3.12 7.14 -12.09
CA PHE A 34 1.79 6.53 -11.96
C PHE A 34 0.79 7.46 -11.28
N SER A 35 1.21 8.28 -10.32
CA SER A 35 0.34 9.30 -9.73
C SER A 35 -0.06 10.34 -10.79
N PHE A 36 0.89 10.82 -11.59
CA PHE A 36 0.59 11.73 -12.70
C PHE A 36 -0.40 11.10 -13.70
N TYR A 37 -0.19 9.84 -14.08
CA TYR A 37 -1.10 9.12 -14.96
C TYR A 37 -2.54 9.01 -14.40
N ASN A 38 -2.71 8.96 -13.08
CA ASN A 38 -4.02 8.90 -12.44
C ASN A 38 -4.68 10.27 -12.29
N TYR A 39 -3.92 11.29 -11.88
CA TYR A 39 -4.48 12.59 -11.50
C TYR A 39 -4.46 13.65 -12.61
N ALA A 40 -3.55 13.57 -13.59
CA ALA A 40 -3.51 14.53 -14.70
C ALA A 40 -4.81 14.56 -15.52
N PRO A 41 -5.47 13.41 -15.82
CA PRO A 41 -6.80 13.40 -16.45
C PRO A 41 -7.89 14.14 -15.66
N LEU A 42 -7.80 14.20 -14.32
CA LEU A 42 -8.78 14.95 -13.53
C LEU A 42 -8.65 16.45 -13.77
N CYS A 43 -7.43 16.96 -13.87
CA CYS A 43 -7.17 18.37 -14.13
C CYS A 43 -7.66 18.81 -15.52
N THR A 44 -7.52 17.96 -16.55
CA THR A 44 -8.02 18.29 -17.90
C THR A 44 -9.55 18.31 -17.96
N ILE A 45 -10.20 17.40 -17.25
CA ILE A 45 -11.66 17.35 -17.14
C ILE A 45 -12.19 18.56 -16.35
N ALA A 46 -11.52 18.90 -15.24
CA ALA A 46 -11.82 20.10 -14.47
C ALA A 46 -11.73 21.38 -15.33
N ASP A 47 -10.71 21.46 -16.20
CA ASP A 47 -10.55 22.58 -17.13
C ASP A 47 -11.62 22.65 -18.22
N PHE A 48 -12.15 21.51 -18.64
CA PHE A 48 -13.25 21.41 -19.61
C PHE A 48 -14.57 21.90 -19.02
N TYR A 49 -14.93 21.41 -17.83
CA TYR A 49 -16.18 21.79 -17.15
C TYR A 49 -16.07 23.11 -16.36
N LYS A 50 -14.87 23.69 -16.23
CA LYS A 50 -14.60 24.90 -15.42
C LYS A 50 -14.98 24.72 -13.95
N VAL A 51 -14.83 23.51 -13.42
CA VAL A 51 -15.12 23.14 -12.02
C VAL A 51 -13.81 22.83 -11.31
N PRO A 52 -13.60 23.27 -10.06
CA PRO A 52 -12.40 22.93 -9.29
C PRO A 52 -12.31 21.43 -8.93
N VAL A 53 -11.09 20.94 -8.75
CA VAL A 53 -10.79 19.59 -8.26
C VAL A 53 -10.64 19.63 -6.74
N THR A 54 -11.33 18.78 -5.99
CA THR A 54 -11.13 18.67 -4.55
C THR A 54 -9.89 17.85 -4.20
N PRO A 55 -9.21 18.10 -3.06
CA PRO A 55 -8.01 17.36 -2.64
C PRO A 55 -8.25 15.86 -2.38
N TRP A 56 -9.51 15.44 -2.29
CA TRP A 56 -9.94 14.12 -1.87
C TRP A 56 -9.97 13.06 -2.99
N ALA A 57 -9.08 13.16 -3.98
CA ALA A 57 -8.97 12.15 -5.05
C ALA A 57 -8.19 10.89 -4.62
N PHE A 58 -7.38 10.98 -3.56
CA PHE A 58 -6.54 9.89 -3.03
C PHE A 58 -7.26 8.55 -2.77
N PRO A 59 -8.49 8.51 -2.19
CA PRO A 59 -9.23 7.28 -1.92
C PRO A 59 -9.40 6.39 -3.15
N PHE A 60 -9.42 7.00 -4.34
CA PHE A 60 -9.69 6.31 -5.58
C PHE A 60 -8.43 5.88 -6.35
N PHE A 61 -7.23 6.10 -5.80
CA PHE A 61 -5.95 5.74 -6.46
C PHE A 61 -5.86 4.26 -6.84
N LEU A 62 -6.33 3.37 -5.97
CA LEU A 62 -6.28 1.91 -6.14
C LEU A 62 -7.59 1.32 -6.67
N SER A 63 -8.43 2.14 -7.30
CA SER A 63 -9.74 1.69 -7.78
C SER A 63 -9.63 0.70 -8.94
N PHE A 64 -8.59 0.83 -9.77
CA PHE A 64 -8.34 -0.13 -10.84
C PHE A 64 -7.45 -1.28 -10.40
N PRO A 65 -7.76 -2.53 -10.80
CA PRO A 65 -6.91 -3.68 -10.51
C PRO A 65 -5.46 -3.51 -10.99
N ILE A 66 -5.24 -2.83 -12.12
CA ILE A 66 -3.90 -2.55 -12.65
C ILE A 66 -3.11 -1.66 -11.69
N MET A 67 -3.73 -0.64 -11.10
CA MET A 67 -3.06 0.25 -10.15
C MET A 67 -2.74 -0.46 -8.83
N GLN A 68 -3.57 -1.42 -8.42
CA GLN A 68 -3.27 -2.29 -7.26
C GLN A 68 -2.01 -3.12 -7.48
N VAL A 69 -1.80 -3.64 -8.69
CA VAL A 69 -0.58 -4.38 -9.05
C VAL A 69 0.63 -3.52 -9.01
N VAL A 70 0.53 -2.34 -9.63
CA VAL A 70 1.62 -1.37 -9.65
C VAL A 70 2.00 -1.04 -8.22
N ASN A 71 1.03 -0.75 -7.35
CA ASN A 71 1.27 -0.47 -5.93
C ASN A 71 1.91 -1.65 -5.19
N ASN A 72 1.37 -2.87 -5.36
CA ASN A 72 1.91 -4.07 -4.71
C ASN A 72 3.31 -4.44 -5.24
N GLY A 73 3.56 -4.22 -6.53
CA GLY A 73 4.87 -4.39 -7.17
C GLY A 73 5.89 -3.37 -6.67
N LEU A 74 5.50 -2.10 -6.50
CA LEU A 74 6.34 -1.09 -5.87
C LEU A 74 6.65 -1.42 -4.42
N CYS A 75 5.68 -1.96 -3.66
CA CYS A 75 5.91 -2.45 -2.30
C CYS A 75 6.90 -3.64 -2.29
N LEU A 76 6.81 -4.54 -3.27
CA LEU A 76 7.75 -5.66 -3.42
C LEU A 76 9.18 -5.16 -3.71
N LEU A 77 9.34 -4.18 -4.60
CA LEU A 77 10.63 -3.53 -4.87
C LEU A 77 11.16 -2.79 -3.63
N LEU A 78 10.29 -2.09 -2.89
CA LEU A 78 10.64 -1.40 -1.66
C LEU A 78 11.27 -2.36 -0.65
N PHE A 79 10.66 -3.53 -0.49
CA PHE A 79 11.06 -4.50 0.53
C PHE A 79 11.96 -5.64 0.03
N SER A 80 12.42 -5.62 -1.22
CA SER A 80 13.25 -6.68 -1.83
C SER A 80 14.53 -6.99 -1.06
N ASP A 81 15.10 -5.97 -0.42
CA ASP A 81 16.40 -6.04 0.27
C ASP A 81 16.24 -6.13 1.78
N VAL A 82 14.99 -6.19 2.25
CA VAL A 82 14.70 -6.19 3.69
C VAL A 82 15.39 -7.35 4.38
N GLY A 83 16.16 -6.95 5.36
CA GLY A 83 16.91 -7.82 6.25
C GLY A 83 18.27 -8.23 5.78
N GLU A 84 18.73 -7.75 4.62
CA GLU A 84 20.05 -8.10 4.12
C GLU A 84 21.12 -7.73 5.16
N THR A 85 21.73 -8.76 5.72
CA THR A 85 22.78 -8.64 6.72
C THR A 85 24.08 -8.51 5.97
N ASP A 86 24.38 -7.29 5.53
CA ASP A 86 25.72 -6.94 5.09
C ASP A 86 26.67 -6.89 6.30
N GLY A 87 27.98 -6.71 6.07
CA GLY A 87 28.96 -6.54 7.16
C GLY A 87 28.58 -5.45 8.17
N TYR A 88 27.85 -4.41 7.74
CA TYR A 88 27.25 -3.42 8.65
C TYR A 88 26.10 -3.97 9.50
N GLY A 89 25.26 -4.84 8.93
CA GLY A 89 24.20 -5.54 9.65
C GLY A 89 24.77 -6.49 10.70
N GLU A 90 25.85 -7.20 10.38
CA GLU A 90 26.56 -8.08 11.33
C GLU A 90 27.14 -7.30 12.50
N LEU A 91 27.78 -6.15 12.25
CA LEU A 91 28.28 -5.25 13.29
C LEU A 91 27.16 -4.71 14.19
N MET A 92 26.00 -4.39 13.60
CA MET A 92 24.83 -3.98 14.38
C MET A 92 24.30 -5.12 15.25
N ILE A 93 24.24 -6.35 14.72
CA ILE A 93 23.83 -7.53 15.49
C ILE A 93 24.80 -7.78 16.65
N ALA A 94 26.11 -7.67 16.42
CA ALA A 94 27.14 -7.88 17.45
C ALA A 94 27.03 -6.86 18.60
N ARG A 95 26.68 -5.60 18.31
CA ARG A 95 26.59 -4.53 19.32
C ARG A 95 25.23 -4.39 20.01
N SER A 96 24.14 -4.57 19.25
CA SER A 96 22.78 -4.33 19.75
C SER A 96 22.10 -5.60 20.26
N GLY A 97 22.54 -6.78 19.81
CA GLY A 97 21.91 -8.07 20.04
C GLY A 97 20.89 -8.42 18.97
N ARG A 98 20.76 -9.73 18.69
CA ARG A 98 19.91 -10.27 17.61
C ARG A 98 18.44 -9.85 17.72
N ARG A 99 17.87 -9.89 18.94
CA ARG A 99 16.47 -9.55 19.20
C ARG A 99 16.19 -8.06 18.96
N ALA A 100 17.07 -7.19 19.44
CA ALA A 100 16.94 -5.74 19.25
C ALA A 100 17.11 -5.35 17.77
N TYR A 101 18.04 -5.99 17.06
CA TYR A 101 18.22 -5.79 15.61
C TYR A 101 16.97 -6.20 14.83
N MET A 102 16.45 -7.41 15.07
CA MET A 102 15.27 -7.91 14.36
C MET A 102 14.02 -7.07 14.66
N ALA A 103 13.81 -6.67 15.91
CA ALA A 103 12.74 -5.75 16.27
C ALA A 103 12.90 -4.39 15.57
N GLY A 104 14.13 -3.85 15.51
CA GLY A 104 14.43 -2.62 14.78
C GLY A 104 14.17 -2.73 13.28
N GLN A 105 14.45 -3.87 12.68
CA GLN A 105 14.18 -4.13 11.26
C GLN A 105 12.67 -4.20 10.97
N LEU A 106 11.90 -4.88 11.82
CA LEU A 106 10.44 -4.94 11.70
C LEU A 106 9.78 -3.57 11.88
N LEU A 107 10.28 -2.77 12.83
CA LEU A 107 9.87 -1.37 12.99
C LEU A 107 10.22 -0.53 11.77
N CYS A 108 11.40 -0.74 11.17
CA CYS A 108 11.83 -0.05 9.96
C CYS A 108 10.90 -0.37 8.79
N VAL A 109 10.48 -1.64 8.63
CA VAL A 109 9.50 -2.03 7.61
C VAL A 109 8.18 -1.28 7.79
N ALA A 110 7.65 -1.24 9.01
CA ALA A 110 6.41 -0.53 9.30
C ALA A 110 6.52 0.98 9.05
N ALA A 111 7.65 1.59 9.41
CA ALA A 111 7.94 3.01 9.17
C ALA A 111 8.09 3.32 7.68
N MET A 112 8.79 2.48 6.91
CA MET A 112 8.92 2.64 5.46
C MET A 112 7.57 2.50 4.75
N ALA A 113 6.74 1.54 5.16
CA ALA A 113 5.38 1.40 4.65
C ALA A 113 4.52 2.65 4.93
N PHE A 114 4.66 3.23 6.12
CA PHE A 114 3.96 4.47 6.49
C PHE A 114 4.41 5.66 5.64
N LEU A 115 5.72 5.85 5.48
CA LEU A 115 6.30 6.91 4.63
C LEU A 115 5.89 6.74 3.17
N TYR A 116 5.85 5.51 2.67
CA TYR A 116 5.39 5.19 1.32
C TYR A 116 3.93 5.63 1.09
N GLY A 117 3.02 5.29 2.02
CA GLY A 117 1.63 5.74 1.96
C GLY A 117 1.50 7.26 2.02
N LEU A 118 2.30 7.91 2.87
CA LEU A 118 2.29 9.37 3.02
C LEU A 118 2.78 10.06 1.74
N ALA A 119 3.80 9.50 1.10
CA ALA A 119 4.30 10.01 -0.17
C ALA A 119 3.26 9.89 -1.29
N LEU A 120 2.51 8.78 -1.39
CA LEU A 120 1.41 8.66 -2.35
C LEU A 120 0.31 9.70 -2.09
N TRP A 121 -0.04 9.90 -0.82
CA TRP A 121 -1.04 10.90 -0.46
C TRP A 121 -0.55 12.32 -0.82
N ALA A 122 0.69 12.66 -0.52
CA ALA A 122 1.29 13.95 -0.90
C ALA A 122 1.32 14.14 -2.43
N LEU A 123 1.67 13.09 -3.21
CA LEU A 123 1.66 13.15 -4.67
C LEU A 123 0.25 13.37 -5.23
N SER A 124 -0.78 12.79 -4.61
CA SER A 124 -2.17 13.02 -5.04
C SER A 124 -2.57 14.49 -4.94
N ILE A 125 -2.17 15.17 -3.86
CA ILE A 125 -2.44 16.60 -3.65
C ILE A 125 -1.57 17.43 -4.60
N LEU A 126 -0.29 17.07 -4.76
CA LEU A 126 0.65 17.78 -5.62
C LEU A 126 0.19 17.82 -7.09
N PHE A 127 -0.30 16.70 -7.63
CA PHE A 127 -0.76 16.65 -9.02
C PHE A 127 -2.17 17.23 -9.21
N ALA A 128 -2.99 17.28 -8.16
CA ALA A 128 -4.28 17.97 -8.16
C ALA A 128 -4.15 19.50 -7.95
N LEU A 129 -3.00 19.97 -7.45
CA LEU A 129 -2.73 21.37 -7.11
C LEU A 129 -3.06 22.41 -8.21
N PRO A 130 -2.83 22.17 -9.51
CA PRO A 130 -3.04 23.18 -10.55
C PRO A 130 -4.49 23.69 -10.66
N LYS A 131 -5.47 22.91 -10.17
CA LYS A 131 -6.91 23.20 -10.24
C LYS A 131 -7.63 22.96 -8.93
N ILE A 132 -6.90 22.99 -7.81
CA ILE A 132 -7.46 22.56 -6.53
C ILE A 132 -8.43 23.62 -5.99
N GLY A 133 -9.66 23.21 -5.72
CA GLY A 133 -10.60 23.93 -4.85
C GLY A 133 -10.56 23.29 -3.49
N TRP A 134 -10.20 24.06 -2.46
CA TRP A 134 -10.24 23.59 -1.08
C TRP A 134 -11.69 23.54 -0.62
N ASP A 135 -12.26 22.34 -0.71
CA ASP A 135 -13.58 22.04 -0.18
C ASP A 135 -13.47 20.89 0.83
N ALA A 136 -14.27 20.96 1.88
CA ALA A 136 -14.39 19.90 2.87
C ALA A 136 -15.18 18.72 2.31
N ASP A 137 -16.02 18.97 1.30
CA ASP A 137 -16.84 17.97 0.62
C ASP A 137 -16.13 17.37 -0.61
N TRP A 138 -16.74 16.32 -1.19
CA TRP A 138 -16.26 15.63 -2.39
C TRP A 138 -16.25 16.52 -3.65
N GLY A 139 -17.00 17.62 -3.63
CA GLY A 139 -17.11 18.55 -4.75
C GLY A 139 -17.87 18.00 -5.96
N VAL A 140 -18.35 18.93 -6.79
CA VAL A 140 -19.22 18.63 -7.94
C VAL A 140 -18.54 17.69 -8.95
N LEU A 141 -17.23 17.83 -9.14
CA LEU A 141 -16.48 17.01 -10.10
C LEU A 141 -16.51 15.52 -9.72
N LEU A 142 -16.27 15.15 -8.47
CA LEU A 142 -16.27 13.74 -8.06
C LEU A 142 -17.68 13.15 -8.11
N HIS A 143 -18.71 13.90 -7.75
CA HIS A 143 -20.11 13.46 -7.93
C HIS A 143 -20.45 13.23 -9.41
N THR A 144 -20.03 14.13 -10.30
CA THR A 144 -20.25 14.00 -11.75
C THR A 144 -19.52 12.79 -12.32
N LEU A 145 -18.30 12.51 -11.83
CA LEU A 145 -17.52 11.34 -12.21
C LEU A 145 -18.12 10.03 -11.68
N ALA A 146 -18.78 10.05 -10.53
CA ALA A 146 -19.45 8.87 -9.97
C ALA A 146 -20.70 8.49 -10.77
N GLU A 147 -21.50 9.46 -11.20
CA GLU A 147 -22.76 9.22 -11.91
C GLU A 147 -22.58 9.07 -13.43
N SER A 148 -21.75 9.93 -14.03
CA SER A 148 -21.75 10.17 -15.48
C SER A 148 -20.41 9.87 -16.16
N ARG A 149 -19.58 9.00 -15.59
CA ARG A 149 -18.23 8.70 -16.09
C ARG A 149 -18.14 8.43 -17.60
N ARG A 150 -19.03 7.60 -18.13
CA ARG A 150 -19.03 7.22 -19.57
C ARG A 150 -19.35 8.41 -20.46
N GLN A 151 -20.25 9.30 -20.01
CA GLN A 151 -20.61 10.51 -20.73
C GLN A 151 -19.47 11.54 -20.69
N VAL A 152 -18.81 11.70 -19.53
CA VAL A 152 -17.63 12.55 -19.39
C VAL A 152 -16.51 12.08 -20.33
N GLN A 153 -16.25 10.78 -20.41
CA GLN A 153 -15.26 10.23 -21.35
C GLN A 153 -15.65 10.49 -22.81
N ALA A 154 -16.92 10.34 -23.17
CA ALA A 154 -17.40 10.60 -24.52
C ALA A 154 -17.30 12.08 -24.92
N GLN A 155 -17.48 13.00 -23.96
CA GLN A 155 -17.44 14.45 -24.19
C GLN A 155 -16.01 15.01 -24.21
N THR A 156 -15.13 14.50 -23.35
CA THR A 156 -13.76 15.00 -23.20
C THR A 156 -12.74 14.24 -24.04
N GLY A 157 -13.08 13.03 -24.51
CA GLY A 157 -12.14 12.13 -25.18
C GLY A 157 -11.05 11.57 -24.27
N VAL A 158 -11.09 11.87 -22.95
CA VAL A 158 -10.07 11.47 -21.98
C VAL A 158 -10.53 10.21 -21.23
N SER A 159 -9.71 9.15 -21.28
CA SER A 159 -9.93 7.96 -20.46
C SER A 159 -9.46 8.20 -19.02
N LEU A 160 -10.39 8.11 -18.07
CA LEU A 160 -10.06 8.18 -16.66
C LEU A 160 -9.49 6.87 -16.14
N SER A 161 -8.31 6.97 -15.55
CA SER A 161 -7.61 5.88 -14.84
C SER A 161 -8.09 5.69 -13.40
N ILE A 162 -9.11 6.45 -12.97
CA ILE A 162 -9.72 6.38 -11.65
C ILE A 162 -11.20 5.99 -11.79
N ILE A 163 -11.70 5.16 -10.86
CA ILE A 163 -13.12 4.84 -10.73
C ILE A 163 -13.62 5.50 -9.45
N VAL A 164 -14.44 6.54 -9.60
CA VAL A 164 -15.15 7.11 -8.47
C VAL A 164 -16.42 6.29 -8.28
N SER A 165 -16.54 5.59 -7.16
CA SER A 165 -17.75 4.82 -6.86
C SER A 165 -18.74 5.71 -6.10
N PRO A 166 -20.01 5.83 -6.54
CA PRO A 166 -21.03 6.64 -5.86
C PRO A 166 -21.30 6.13 -4.44
N GLU A 167 -21.10 4.83 -4.24
CA GLU A 167 -21.18 4.13 -2.96
C GLU A 167 -20.23 4.72 -1.91
N VAL A 168 -18.96 4.91 -2.27
CA VAL A 168 -17.95 5.47 -1.37
C VAL A 168 -18.30 6.91 -0.99
N LEU A 169 -18.83 7.69 -1.93
CA LEU A 169 -19.29 9.06 -1.69
C LEU A 169 -20.48 9.12 -0.72
N ALA A 170 -21.34 8.10 -0.73
CA ALA A 170 -22.55 8.05 0.09
C ALA A 170 -22.30 7.57 1.53
N ILE A 171 -21.31 6.69 1.75
CA ILE A 171 -20.99 6.17 3.09
C ILE A 171 -20.01 7.06 3.83
N PHE A 172 -18.96 7.54 3.15
CA PHE A 172 -17.81 8.14 3.82
C PHE A 172 -17.77 9.65 3.64
N THR A 173 -17.35 10.35 4.68
CA THR A 173 -16.85 11.71 4.52
C THR A 173 -15.48 11.67 3.81
N PRO A 174 -15.08 12.74 3.09
CA PRO A 174 -13.84 12.74 2.32
C PRO A 174 -12.58 12.48 3.16
N ILE A 175 -12.56 13.02 4.39
CA ILE A 175 -11.47 12.82 5.35
C ILE A 175 -11.44 11.37 5.85
N GLU A 176 -12.59 10.79 6.21
CA GLU A 176 -12.66 9.40 6.65
C GLU A 176 -12.21 8.44 5.54
N ALA A 177 -12.67 8.66 4.29
CA ALA A 177 -12.26 7.86 3.16
C ALA A 177 -10.75 7.94 2.90
N ALA A 178 -10.15 9.13 3.04
CA ALA A 178 -8.70 9.31 2.90
C ALA A 178 -7.91 8.54 3.96
N LEU A 179 -8.34 8.60 5.23
CA LEU A 179 -7.70 7.88 6.33
C LEU A 179 -7.85 6.37 6.19
N VAL A 180 -9.03 5.89 5.82
CA VAL A 180 -9.29 4.47 5.56
C VAL A 180 -8.45 3.99 4.37
N CYS A 181 -8.40 4.76 3.28
CA CYS A 181 -7.54 4.43 2.14
C CYS A 181 -6.06 4.38 2.53
N PHE A 182 -5.60 5.34 3.33
CA PHE A 182 -4.24 5.35 3.85
C PHE A 182 -3.93 4.08 4.63
N ALA A 183 -4.84 3.63 5.51
CA ALA A 183 -4.69 2.36 6.21
C ALA A 183 -4.69 1.15 5.26
N CYS A 184 -5.53 1.17 4.21
CA CYS A 184 -5.60 0.12 3.20
C CYS A 184 -4.36 0.07 2.28
N ILE A 185 -3.55 1.13 2.22
CA ILE A 185 -2.24 1.12 1.54
C ILE A 185 -1.14 0.71 2.52
N TRP A 186 -1.15 1.29 3.72
CA TRP A 186 -0.10 1.10 4.71
C TRP A 186 -0.04 -0.33 5.25
N LEU A 187 -1.18 -0.91 5.63
CA LEU A 187 -1.22 -2.24 6.26
C LEU A 187 -0.81 -3.37 5.32
N PRO A 188 -1.33 -3.50 4.08
CA PRO A 188 -0.84 -4.53 3.15
C PRO A 188 0.62 -4.28 2.71
N ALA A 189 1.09 -3.03 2.63
CA ALA A 189 2.51 -2.76 2.41
C ALA A 189 3.37 -3.28 3.57
N ALA A 190 3.00 -2.97 4.81
CA ALA A 190 3.67 -3.48 6.00
C ALA A 190 3.61 -5.02 6.08
N PHE A 191 2.45 -5.61 5.78
CA PHE A 191 2.26 -7.06 5.67
C PHE A 191 3.24 -7.67 4.68
N THR A 192 3.35 -7.11 3.47
CA THR A 192 4.28 -7.58 2.42
C THR A 192 5.73 -7.52 2.89
N GLY A 193 6.15 -6.41 3.52
CA GLY A 193 7.51 -6.29 4.06
C GLY A 193 7.80 -7.28 5.19
N THR A 194 6.83 -7.51 6.08
CA THR A 194 6.97 -8.53 7.14
C THR A 194 6.95 -9.96 6.60
N LEU A 195 6.20 -10.22 5.52
CA LEU A 195 6.16 -11.49 4.82
C LEU A 195 7.51 -11.85 4.22
N ILE A 196 8.14 -10.91 3.51
CA ILE A 196 9.48 -11.08 2.95
C ILE A 196 10.49 -11.34 4.08
N CYS A 197 10.42 -10.55 5.16
CA CYS A 197 11.28 -10.69 6.33
C CYS A 197 11.13 -12.09 6.99
N PHE A 198 9.90 -12.57 7.15
CA PHE A 198 9.60 -13.88 7.71
C PHE A 198 10.17 -15.02 6.86
N PHE A 199 9.84 -15.07 5.57
CA PHE A 199 10.33 -16.14 4.69
C PHE A 199 11.85 -16.16 4.59
N ARG A 200 12.49 -15.00 4.66
CA ARG A 200 13.94 -14.90 4.74
C ARG A 200 14.51 -15.53 6.02
N VAL A 201 13.90 -15.31 7.18
CA VAL A 201 14.32 -15.94 8.44
C VAL A 201 14.02 -17.44 8.46
N PHE A 202 12.97 -17.89 7.77
CA PHE A 202 12.56 -19.29 7.82
C PHE A 202 13.15 -20.20 6.75
N VAL A 203 13.32 -19.68 5.52
CA VAL A 203 13.64 -20.46 4.31
C VAL A 203 14.86 -19.87 3.61
N SER A 204 14.69 -18.79 2.83
CA SER A 204 15.75 -18.16 2.04
C SER A 204 15.30 -16.79 1.51
N ARG A 205 16.24 -15.98 1.02
CA ARG A 205 15.96 -14.66 0.40
C ARG A 205 14.98 -14.75 -0.79
N PRO A 206 15.20 -15.58 -1.83
CA PRO A 206 14.31 -15.59 -2.98
C PRO A 206 12.89 -16.05 -2.60
N ALA A 207 12.75 -16.94 -1.62
CA ALA A 207 11.44 -17.46 -1.20
C ALA A 207 10.48 -16.36 -0.75
N GLY A 208 10.97 -15.34 -0.03
CA GLY A 208 10.12 -14.22 0.40
C GLY A 208 9.63 -13.35 -0.76
N ILE A 209 10.51 -13.10 -1.74
CA ILE A 209 10.18 -12.33 -2.95
C ILE A 209 9.18 -13.11 -3.80
N PHE A 210 9.40 -14.41 -4.00
CA PHE A 210 8.47 -15.28 -4.74
C PHE A 210 7.11 -15.36 -4.05
N ALA A 211 7.05 -15.46 -2.72
CA ALA A 211 5.80 -15.47 -1.98
C ALA A 211 5.01 -14.16 -2.14
N ALA A 212 5.67 -13.02 -1.99
CA ALA A 212 5.04 -11.71 -2.20
C ALA A 212 4.58 -11.51 -3.65
N GLY A 213 5.39 -11.94 -4.63
CA GLY A 213 5.04 -11.89 -6.04
C GLY A 213 3.86 -12.79 -6.39
N ALA A 214 3.83 -14.01 -5.86
CA ALA A 214 2.71 -14.94 -6.03
C ALA A 214 1.41 -14.39 -5.44
N LEU A 215 1.45 -13.77 -4.26
CA LEU A 215 0.28 -13.09 -3.68
C LEU A 215 -0.18 -11.90 -4.52
N THR A 216 0.75 -11.17 -5.13
CA THR A 216 0.42 -10.04 -6.03
C THR A 216 -0.26 -10.54 -7.31
N ALA A 217 0.25 -11.61 -7.90
CA ALA A 217 -0.39 -12.27 -9.04
C ALA A 217 -1.75 -12.87 -8.67
N LEU A 218 -1.88 -13.44 -7.47
CA LEU A 218 -3.14 -13.93 -6.95
C LEU A 218 -4.16 -12.81 -6.78
N ALA A 219 -3.75 -11.62 -6.31
CA ALA A 219 -4.63 -10.47 -6.18
C ALA A 219 -5.19 -10.01 -7.54
N LEU A 220 -4.34 -9.96 -8.57
CA LEU A 220 -4.78 -9.72 -9.96
C LEU A 220 -5.81 -10.71 -10.43
N PHE A 221 -5.46 -11.98 -10.24
CA PHE A 221 -6.27 -13.08 -10.70
C PHE A 221 -7.62 -13.04 -10.01
N ALA A 222 -7.66 -12.86 -8.68
CA ALA A 222 -8.88 -12.73 -7.90
C ALA A 222 -9.76 -11.57 -8.36
N ASN A 223 -9.18 -10.39 -8.65
CA ASN A 223 -9.93 -9.20 -9.07
C ASN A 223 -10.35 -9.21 -10.54
N SER A 224 -9.73 -10.03 -11.39
CA SER A 224 -10.00 -10.03 -12.84
C SER A 224 -10.73 -11.30 -13.30
N LEU A 225 -10.13 -12.47 -13.09
CA LEU A 225 -10.59 -13.75 -13.66
C LEU A 225 -11.19 -14.69 -12.61
N GLY A 226 -10.82 -14.52 -11.34
CA GLY A 226 -11.17 -15.41 -10.23
C GLY A 226 -12.67 -15.47 -9.99
N ILE A 227 -13.36 -14.34 -10.13
CA ILE A 227 -14.82 -14.25 -10.01
C ILE A 227 -15.53 -15.16 -11.02
N PHE A 228 -15.01 -15.24 -12.27
CA PHE A 228 -15.62 -16.01 -13.35
C PHE A 228 -15.21 -17.49 -13.37
N THR A 229 -14.04 -17.83 -12.84
CA THR A 229 -13.42 -19.16 -13.02
C THR A 229 -13.53 -20.04 -11.78
N PHE A 230 -13.14 -19.51 -10.60
CA PHE A 230 -13.07 -20.28 -9.35
C PHE A 230 -14.12 -19.84 -8.34
N GLY A 231 -14.84 -18.76 -8.62
CA GLY A 231 -15.86 -18.20 -7.73
C GLY A 231 -15.28 -17.22 -6.71
N ARG A 232 -16.17 -16.63 -5.91
CA ARG A 232 -15.89 -15.45 -5.07
C ARG A 232 -15.04 -15.74 -3.84
N TRP A 233 -14.90 -17.00 -3.43
CA TRP A 233 -14.11 -17.38 -2.25
C TRP A 233 -12.63 -17.02 -2.39
N LEU A 234 -12.10 -16.95 -3.62
CA LEU A 234 -10.70 -16.58 -3.87
C LEU A 234 -10.37 -15.13 -3.45
N GLN A 235 -11.38 -14.25 -3.44
CA GLN A 235 -11.23 -12.90 -2.93
C GLN A 235 -11.00 -12.89 -1.41
N PHE A 236 -11.43 -13.92 -0.67
CA PHE A 236 -11.16 -14.04 0.77
C PHE A 236 -9.76 -14.56 1.09
N LEU A 237 -9.05 -15.13 0.11
CA LEU A 237 -7.73 -15.74 0.31
C LEU A 237 -6.57 -14.79 -0.06
N SER A 238 -6.83 -13.62 -0.64
CA SER A 238 -5.79 -12.75 -1.20
C SER A 238 -5.69 -11.40 -0.45
N PRO A 239 -4.88 -11.30 0.62
CA PRO A 239 -4.77 -10.08 1.43
C PRO A 239 -4.31 -8.84 0.67
N LEU A 240 -3.65 -9.00 -0.48
CA LEU A 240 -3.18 -7.89 -1.31
C LEU A 240 -4.26 -7.36 -2.27
N SER A 241 -5.34 -8.12 -2.50
CA SER A 241 -6.48 -7.69 -3.34
C SER A 241 -7.34 -6.62 -2.65
N TRP A 242 -7.32 -6.57 -1.31
CA TRP A 242 -8.10 -5.62 -0.49
C TRP A 242 -7.43 -4.26 -0.31
N SER A 243 -6.30 -4.02 -0.98
CA SER A 243 -5.53 -2.77 -0.84
C SER A 243 -6.28 -1.52 -1.31
N GLY A 244 -7.29 -1.67 -2.15
CA GLY A 244 -8.20 -0.58 -2.54
C GLY A 244 -9.51 -0.59 -1.75
N LEU A 245 -10.10 0.60 -1.57
CA LEU A 245 -11.40 0.79 -0.89
C LEU A 245 -12.53 -0.04 -1.51
N LEU A 246 -12.51 -0.26 -2.82
CA LEU A 246 -13.49 -1.07 -3.56
C LEU A 246 -13.30 -2.58 -3.39
N GLY A 247 -12.17 -3.03 -2.82
CA GLY A 247 -11.89 -4.43 -2.54
C GLY A 247 -12.48 -4.92 -1.21
N ILE A 248 -13.10 -4.03 -0.43
CA ILE A 248 -13.66 -4.30 0.90
C ILE A 248 -15.17 -4.10 0.86
N ASP A 249 -15.91 -5.04 1.44
CA ASP A 249 -17.37 -4.95 1.51
C ASP A 249 -17.83 -4.08 2.67
N TRP A 250 -18.12 -2.82 2.38
CA TRP A 250 -18.66 -1.86 3.34
C TRP A 250 -20.17 -2.02 3.58
N TYR A 251 -20.86 -2.78 2.73
CA TYR A 251 -22.32 -2.89 2.71
C TYR A 251 -22.86 -4.19 3.32
N HIS A 252 -21.97 -5.08 3.78
CA HIS A 252 -22.33 -6.44 4.16
C HIS A 252 -23.12 -7.18 3.06
N SER A 253 -22.82 -6.85 1.80
CA SER A 253 -23.40 -7.47 0.61
C SER A 253 -22.99 -8.95 0.49
N GLY A 254 -21.91 -9.36 1.14
CA GLY A 254 -21.36 -10.72 1.12
C GLY A 254 -20.50 -11.03 -0.11
N PHE A 255 -20.24 -10.02 -0.96
CA PHE A 255 -19.48 -10.20 -2.20
C PHE A 255 -17.97 -10.05 -2.01
N ALA A 256 -17.54 -9.29 -1.01
CA ALA A 256 -16.15 -9.10 -0.63
C ALA A 256 -16.01 -9.30 0.89
N PRO A 257 -14.78 -9.51 1.41
CA PRO A 257 -14.62 -9.62 2.85
C PRO A 257 -14.96 -8.30 3.53
N GLY A 258 -15.70 -8.40 4.64
CA GLY A 258 -16.01 -7.24 5.46
C GLY A 258 -14.75 -6.62 6.07
N PRO A 259 -14.79 -5.32 6.44
CA PRO A 259 -13.63 -4.58 6.91
C PRO A 259 -12.99 -5.22 8.14
N GLY A 260 -13.79 -5.74 9.08
CA GLY A 260 -13.29 -6.42 10.27
C GLY A 260 -12.37 -7.61 9.94
N TYR A 261 -12.75 -8.45 8.99
CA TYR A 261 -11.94 -9.59 8.56
C TYR A 261 -10.62 -9.13 7.94
N VAL A 262 -10.69 -8.17 7.02
CA VAL A 262 -9.52 -7.63 6.30
C VAL A 262 -8.47 -7.07 7.28
N PHE A 263 -8.89 -6.20 8.19
CA PHE A 263 -7.98 -5.60 9.17
C PHE A 263 -7.43 -6.64 10.15
N THR A 264 -8.22 -7.64 10.56
CA THR A 264 -7.71 -8.72 11.43
C THR A 264 -6.66 -9.59 10.75
N VAL A 265 -6.80 -9.87 9.45
CA VAL A 265 -5.84 -10.68 8.70
C VAL A 265 -4.52 -9.91 8.55
N TRP A 266 -4.57 -8.61 8.22
CA TRP A 266 -3.35 -7.81 8.13
C TRP A 266 -2.66 -7.64 9.48
N ILE A 267 -3.37 -7.18 10.50
CA ILE A 267 -2.78 -6.91 11.83
C ILE A 267 -2.34 -8.22 12.48
N GLY A 268 -3.19 -9.25 12.45
CA GLY A 268 -2.89 -10.58 12.99
C GLY A 268 -1.74 -11.25 12.25
N GLY A 269 -1.69 -11.14 10.92
CA GLY A 269 -0.58 -11.62 10.10
C GLY A 269 0.74 -10.92 10.44
N ILE A 270 0.74 -9.58 10.46
CA ILE A 270 1.93 -8.79 10.85
C ILE A 270 2.41 -9.18 12.25
N ALA A 271 1.52 -9.28 13.23
CA ALA A 271 1.86 -9.64 14.60
C ALA A 271 2.41 -11.08 14.71
N ALA A 272 1.73 -12.06 14.12
CA ALA A 272 2.17 -13.46 14.17
C ALA A 272 3.53 -13.66 13.49
N MET A 273 3.71 -13.06 12.31
CA MET A 273 4.93 -13.19 11.52
C MET A 273 6.11 -12.46 12.17
N SER A 274 5.88 -11.26 12.71
CA SER A 274 6.90 -10.50 13.46
C SER A 274 7.37 -11.25 14.71
N LEU A 275 6.44 -11.82 15.50
CA LEU A 275 6.75 -12.62 16.67
C LEU A 275 7.54 -13.89 16.30
N ALA A 276 7.09 -14.63 15.29
CA ALA A 276 7.75 -15.84 14.84
C ALA A 276 9.16 -15.57 14.29
N ALA A 277 9.32 -14.49 13.53
CA ALA A 277 10.61 -14.09 12.98
C ALA A 277 11.56 -13.61 14.08
N ALA A 278 11.09 -12.82 15.06
CA ALA A 278 11.87 -12.42 16.23
C ALA A 278 12.30 -13.62 17.09
N TRP A 279 11.41 -14.59 17.27
CA TRP A 279 11.68 -15.81 18.03
C TRP A 279 12.75 -16.68 17.37
N LYS A 280 12.61 -16.99 16.07
CA LYS A 280 13.58 -17.82 15.33
C LYS A 280 14.92 -17.13 15.18
N PHE A 281 14.94 -15.83 14.87
CA PHE A 281 16.19 -15.07 14.72
C PHE A 281 16.95 -14.95 16.05
N GLY A 282 16.23 -14.89 17.18
CA GLY A 282 16.82 -14.91 18.51
C GLY A 282 17.37 -16.26 18.97
N ARG A 283 17.07 -17.37 18.26
CA ARG A 283 17.50 -18.73 18.58
C ARG A 283 18.49 -19.35 17.59
N ARG A 284 18.80 -18.67 16.47
CA ARG A 284 19.91 -19.12 15.63
C ARG A 284 21.17 -19.04 16.48
N ASP A 285 21.90 -20.13 16.64
CA ASP A 285 23.24 -20.12 17.21
C ASP A 285 24.25 -19.74 16.12
N LEU A 286 25.44 -19.29 16.53
CA LEU A 286 26.57 -19.06 15.62
C LEU A 286 27.10 -20.44 15.23
N GLU A 287 26.93 -20.83 13.97
CA GLU A 287 27.93 -21.66 13.30
C GLU A 287 28.90 -20.74 12.58
#